data_AF-A0A7U8KAK7-F1
#
_entry.id   AF-A0A7U8KAK7-F1
#
_cell.length_a   1.000
_cell.length_b   1.000
_cell.length_c   1.000
_cell.angle_alpha   90.00
_cell.angle_beta   90.00
_cell.angle_gamma   90.00
#
_symmetry.space_group_name_H-M   'P 1'
#
loop_
_entity.id
_entity.type
_entity.pdbx_description
1 polymer ?
#
loop_
_entity_poly.entity_id
_entity_poly.type
_entity_poly.pdbx_seq_one_letter_code
_entity_poly.pdbx_strand_id
1 'polypeptide(L)'
;MASSDTSIQDKAATDPKQKFGTEGIAAMDRPSRITRFFMGIVSWAERLNLKYAKLGNPPVYDNATFPWSAEIEKEWPAIRKELDKILLRQSELPSFQDISTDVKTISTDNRWKTFFLLGFGVKSEQNIKACPETWRIVNKIPGLTTAMFSIFEPGKHLPPHRGPYNGVLRLHLGLIVPEPNDHWRSAWTARSATGTKARC
;
A
#
# COMPACT_ATOMS: atom_id res chain seq x y z
N MET A 1 24.18 45.07 6.21
CA MET A 1 25.27 44.15 5.82
C MET A 1 24.70 42.76 5.75
N ALA A 2 24.41 42.31 4.52
CA ALA A 2 24.07 40.93 4.21
C ALA A 2 25.38 40.16 3.98
N SER A 3 25.48 38.96 4.53
CA SER A 3 26.37 37.83 4.20
C SER A 3 26.13 36.78 5.30
N SER A 4 26.01 35.49 5.05
CA SER A 4 26.20 34.70 3.83
C SER A 4 25.71 33.28 4.09
N ASP A 5 25.18 32.68 3.02
CA ASP A 5 25.01 31.27 2.69
C ASP A 5 25.51 30.20 3.68
N THR A 6 24.58 29.33 4.05
CA THR A 6 24.90 27.90 4.21
C THR A 6 24.03 27.11 3.25
N SER A 7 24.60 26.83 2.08
CA SER A 7 24.05 25.95 1.05
C SER A 7 23.66 24.61 1.67
N ILE A 8 22.37 24.29 1.63
CA ILE A 8 21.91 22.91 1.78
C ILE A 8 22.45 22.17 0.56
N GLN A 9 23.49 21.37 0.76
CA GLN A 9 23.97 20.48 -0.29
C GLN A 9 22.87 19.46 -0.59
N ASP A 10 22.26 19.61 -1.77
CA ASP A 10 21.47 18.57 -2.41
C ASP A 10 22.35 17.34 -2.58
N LYS A 11 22.22 16.38 -1.65
CA LYS A 11 22.72 15.02 -1.89
C LYS A 11 21.96 14.51 -3.10
N ALA A 12 22.68 14.34 -4.20
CA ALA A 12 22.21 13.70 -5.41
C ALA A 12 21.35 12.48 -5.05
N ALA A 13 20.08 12.52 -5.43
CA ALA A 13 19.17 11.41 -5.29
C ALA A 13 19.74 10.23 -6.09
N THR A 14 20.44 9.33 -5.41
CA THR A 14 20.74 8.00 -5.94
C THR A 14 19.40 7.34 -6.21
N ASP A 15 18.99 7.28 -7.47
CA ASP A 15 17.75 6.64 -7.90
C ASP A 15 17.79 5.16 -7.48
N PRO A 16 17.09 4.77 -6.40
CA PRO A 16 17.29 3.48 -5.77
C PRO A 16 16.63 2.41 -6.63
N LYS A 17 17.44 1.72 -7.44
CA LYS A 17 16.98 0.57 -8.22
C LYS A 17 16.69 -0.61 -7.29
N GLN A 18 15.45 -1.08 -7.27
CA GLN A 18 15.09 -2.29 -6.53
C GLN A 18 15.78 -3.53 -7.14
N LYS A 19 16.43 -4.33 -6.28
CA LYS A 19 16.97 -5.64 -6.63
C LYS A 19 15.90 -6.73 -6.42
N PHE A 20 16.11 -7.90 -7.01
CA PHE A 20 15.21 -9.06 -6.89
C PHE A 20 14.93 -9.49 -5.44
N GLY A 21 15.79 -9.14 -4.49
CA GLY A 21 15.56 -9.26 -3.03
C GLY A 21 15.65 -7.91 -2.33
N THR A 22 14.99 -7.77 -1.17
CA THR A 22 15.19 -6.63 -0.26
C THR A 22 16.25 -7.02 0.78
N GLU A 23 17.36 -6.29 0.83
CA GLU A 23 18.43 -6.56 1.80
C GLU A 23 17.88 -6.47 3.24
N GLY A 24 18.18 -7.47 4.08
CA GLY A 24 17.78 -7.50 5.50
C GLY A 24 16.39 -8.07 5.83
N ILE A 25 15.59 -8.49 4.84
CA ILE A 25 14.29 -9.13 5.09
C ILE A 25 14.42 -10.65 4.94
N ALA A 26 14.18 -11.39 6.04
CA ALA A 26 14.23 -12.84 6.03
C ALA A 26 13.17 -13.42 5.08
N ALA A 27 13.57 -14.37 4.24
CA ALA A 27 12.64 -15.14 3.43
C ALA A 27 11.80 -16.07 4.33
N MET A 28 10.52 -16.24 4.02
CA MET A 28 9.66 -17.21 4.73
C MET A 28 10.31 -18.60 4.77
N ASP A 29 10.18 -19.29 5.90
CA ASP A 29 10.67 -20.66 6.12
C ASP A 29 9.88 -21.67 5.25
N ARG A 30 10.57 -22.65 4.64
CA ARG A 30 10.04 -23.45 3.51
C ARG A 30 10.46 -24.93 3.57
N PRO A 31 9.78 -25.76 4.38
CA PRO A 31 10.23 -27.13 4.64
C PRO A 31 10.00 -28.13 3.48
N SER A 32 9.01 -27.91 2.59
CA SER A 32 8.61 -28.92 1.60
C SER A 32 9.29 -28.78 0.22
N ARG A 33 9.58 -29.92 -0.43
CA ARG A 33 10.11 -29.98 -1.82
C ARG A 33 9.12 -29.42 -2.85
N ILE A 34 7.82 -29.62 -2.64
CA ILE A 34 6.77 -29.08 -3.51
C ILE A 34 6.74 -27.56 -3.41
N THR A 35 6.82 -27.03 -2.18
CA THR A 35 6.92 -25.59 -1.92
C THR A 35 8.17 -25.00 -2.58
N ARG A 36 9.31 -25.68 -2.52
CA ARG A 36 10.54 -25.23 -3.21
C ARG A 36 10.38 -25.16 -4.73
N PHE A 37 9.76 -26.17 -5.35
CA PHE A 37 9.52 -26.17 -6.79
C PHE A 37 8.57 -25.04 -7.21
N PHE A 38 7.43 -24.90 -6.51
CA PHE A 38 6.47 -23.81 -6.76
C PHE A 38 7.11 -22.43 -6.58
N MET A 39 7.91 -22.24 -5.51
CA MET A 39 8.65 -21.00 -5.28
C MET A 39 9.73 -20.74 -6.34
N GLY A 40 10.28 -21.80 -6.95
CA GLY A 40 11.17 -21.69 -8.11
C GLY A 40 10.46 -21.07 -9.32
N ILE A 41 9.21 -21.49 -9.58
CA ILE A 41 8.34 -20.91 -10.61
C ILE A 41 8.01 -19.45 -10.30
N VAL A 42 7.59 -19.15 -9.06
CA VAL A 42 7.33 -17.77 -8.61
C VAL A 42 8.57 -16.90 -8.79
N SER A 43 9.74 -17.40 -8.40
CA SER A 43 11.00 -16.66 -8.54
C SER A 43 11.37 -16.40 -10.00
N TRP A 44 11.09 -17.35 -10.88
CA TRP A 44 11.26 -17.17 -12.32
C TRP A 44 10.30 -16.13 -12.88
N ALA A 45 9.01 -16.19 -12.51
CA ALA A 45 8.02 -15.20 -12.89
C ALA A 45 8.39 -13.80 -12.38
N GLU A 46 8.82 -13.66 -11.12
CA GLU A 46 9.29 -12.40 -10.57
C GLU A 46 10.49 -11.83 -11.35
N ARG A 47 11.42 -12.67 -11.81
CA ARG A 47 12.55 -12.25 -12.66
C ARG A 47 12.08 -11.75 -14.02
N LEU A 48 11.10 -12.42 -14.62
CA LEU A 48 10.51 -11.97 -15.88
C LEU A 48 9.77 -10.65 -15.71
N ASN A 49 9.01 -10.49 -14.63
CA ASN A 49 8.33 -9.22 -14.31
C ASN A 49 9.35 -8.07 -14.22
N LEU A 50 10.46 -8.27 -13.50
CA LEU A 50 11.52 -7.26 -13.42
C LEU A 50 12.14 -6.95 -14.79
N LYS A 51 12.42 -7.99 -15.59
CA LYS A 51 13.07 -7.83 -16.90
C LYS A 51 12.17 -7.11 -17.91
N TYR A 52 10.86 -7.37 -17.87
CA TYR A 52 9.89 -6.86 -18.84
C TYR A 52 8.97 -5.77 -18.27
N ALA A 53 9.33 -5.19 -17.13
CA ALA A 53 8.56 -4.11 -16.53
C ALA A 53 8.56 -2.88 -17.46
N LYS A 54 7.41 -2.59 -18.07
CA LYS A 54 7.25 -1.53 -19.08
C LYS A 54 7.61 -0.14 -18.58
N LEU A 55 7.43 0.10 -17.28
CA LEU A 55 7.64 1.39 -16.62
C LEU A 55 8.85 1.36 -15.69
N GLY A 56 9.74 0.38 -15.85
CA GLY A 56 10.83 0.10 -14.91
C GLY A 56 10.32 -0.55 -13.62
N ASN A 57 11.16 -0.57 -12.58
CA ASN A 57 10.81 -1.09 -11.26
C ASN A 57 11.33 -0.18 -10.12
N PRO A 58 10.93 1.10 -10.08
CA PRO A 58 11.19 1.95 -8.93
C PRO A 58 10.37 1.49 -7.70
N PRO A 59 10.86 1.75 -6.48
CA PRO A 59 10.13 1.43 -5.26
C PRO A 59 8.85 2.26 -5.10
N VAL A 60 8.81 3.47 -5.67
CA VAL A 60 7.66 4.37 -5.70
C VAL A 60 7.56 4.96 -7.10
N TYR A 61 6.37 4.89 -7.71
CA TYR A 61 6.11 5.50 -9.01
C TYR A 61 5.56 6.91 -8.83
N ASP A 62 5.78 7.78 -9.82
CA ASP A 62 5.06 9.05 -9.92
C ASP A 62 3.62 8.78 -10.36
N ASN A 63 2.63 9.39 -9.69
CA ASN A 63 1.22 9.31 -10.05
C ASN A 63 0.94 9.77 -11.48
N ALA A 64 1.74 10.69 -12.03
CA ALA A 64 1.64 11.12 -13.43
C ALA A 64 1.85 9.97 -14.44
N THR A 65 2.53 8.89 -14.02
CA THR A 65 2.69 7.65 -14.82
C THR A 65 1.34 6.93 -15.00
N PHE A 66 0.39 7.17 -14.11
CA PHE A 66 -0.91 6.52 -14.07
C PHE A 66 -2.02 7.59 -14.06
N PRO A 67 -2.39 8.19 -15.21
CA PRO A 67 -3.31 9.32 -15.26
C PRO A 67 -4.66 9.08 -14.58
N TRP A 68 -5.15 7.83 -14.59
CA TRP A 68 -6.37 7.41 -13.92
C TRP A 68 -6.33 7.65 -12.39
N SER A 69 -5.14 7.72 -11.77
CA SER A 69 -5.01 8.00 -10.33
C SER A 69 -5.55 9.38 -9.94
N ALA A 70 -5.43 10.37 -10.81
CA ALA A 70 -5.97 11.71 -10.59
C ALA A 70 -7.50 11.74 -10.63
N GLU A 71 -8.14 10.84 -11.40
CA GLU A 71 -9.59 10.70 -11.41
C GLU A 71 -10.09 10.10 -10.09
N ILE A 72 -9.38 9.11 -9.54
CA ILE A 72 -9.66 8.54 -8.23
C ILE A 72 -9.50 9.60 -7.14
N GLU A 73 -8.39 10.36 -7.17
CA GLU A 73 -8.11 11.42 -6.19
C GLU A 73 -9.23 12.46 -6.19
N LYS A 74 -9.75 12.90 -7.34
CA LYS A 74 -10.85 13.88 -7.39
C LYS A 74 -12.12 13.43 -6.65
N GLU A 75 -12.37 12.12 -6.59
CA GLU A 75 -13.58 11.55 -5.98
C GLU A 75 -13.34 11.07 -4.53
N TRP A 76 -12.15 11.31 -3.96
CA TRP A 76 -11.81 10.96 -2.59
C TRP A 76 -12.86 11.37 -1.53
N PRO A 77 -13.57 12.52 -1.64
CA PRO A 77 -14.57 12.90 -0.63
C PRO A 77 -15.76 11.92 -0.57
N ALA A 78 -16.13 11.31 -1.69
CA ALA A 78 -17.20 10.30 -1.72
C ALA A 78 -16.74 9.01 -1.02
N ILE A 79 -15.51 8.58 -1.29
CA ILE A 79 -14.87 7.43 -0.61
C ILE A 79 -14.79 7.70 0.91
N ARG A 80 -14.34 8.90 1.29
CA ARG A 80 -14.23 9.34 2.69
C ARG A 80 -15.57 9.26 3.42
N LYS A 81 -16.65 9.74 2.80
CA LYS A 81 -18.00 9.75 3.37
C LYS A 81 -18.52 8.34 3.64
N GLU A 82 -18.19 7.36 2.80
CA GLU A 82 -18.53 5.96 3.04
C GLU A 82 -17.67 5.35 4.14
N LEU A 83 -16.37 5.64 4.15
CA LEU A 83 -15.47 5.24 5.24
C LEU A 83 -15.97 5.74 6.60
N ASP A 84 -16.45 6.97 6.70
CA ASP A 84 -17.00 7.51 7.96
C ASP A 84 -18.14 6.66 8.54
N LYS A 85 -18.98 6.06 7.67
CA LYS A 85 -20.03 5.13 8.12
C LYS A 85 -19.47 3.81 8.60
N ILE A 86 -18.43 3.29 7.94
CA ILE A 86 -17.76 2.04 8.33
C ILE A 86 -17.08 2.21 9.70
N LEU A 87 -16.48 3.36 9.95
CA LEU A 87 -15.78 3.64 11.21
C LEU A 87 -16.70 3.65 12.43
N LEU A 88 -18.01 3.89 12.27
CA LEU A 88 -18.99 3.76 13.36
C LEU A 88 -19.03 2.35 13.97
N ARG A 89 -18.64 1.33 13.18
CA ARG A 89 -18.56 -0.08 13.59
C ARG A 89 -17.15 -0.64 13.47
N GLN A 90 -16.13 0.21 13.65
CA GLN A 90 -14.72 -0.17 13.50
C GLN A 90 -14.33 -1.39 14.34
N SER A 91 -14.87 -1.53 15.56
CA SER A 91 -14.58 -2.65 16.47
C SER A 91 -14.98 -4.02 15.91
N GLU A 92 -15.96 -4.05 15.02
CA GLU A 92 -16.46 -5.28 14.37
C GLU A 92 -15.65 -5.66 13.14
N LEU A 93 -14.72 -4.80 12.69
CA LEU A 93 -13.92 -5.09 11.53
C LEU A 93 -12.91 -6.20 11.82
N PRO A 94 -12.75 -7.16 10.89
CA PRO A 94 -11.74 -8.19 11.02
C PRO A 94 -10.34 -7.57 10.99
N SER A 95 -9.43 -8.17 11.75
CA SER A 95 -8.02 -7.78 11.72
C SER A 95 -7.37 -8.41 10.49
N PHE A 96 -6.37 -7.77 9.90
CA PHE A 96 -5.81 -8.20 8.61
C PHE A 96 -5.20 -9.62 8.67
N GLN A 97 -4.61 -9.99 9.80
CA GLN A 97 -4.07 -11.33 10.06
C GLN A 97 -5.12 -12.44 10.15
N ASP A 98 -6.39 -12.09 10.37
CA ASP A 98 -7.50 -13.04 10.39
C ASP A 98 -7.93 -13.41 8.96
N ILE A 99 -7.58 -12.57 7.98
CA ILE A 99 -7.95 -12.72 6.57
C ILE A 99 -6.78 -13.27 5.73
N SER A 100 -5.54 -12.89 6.04
CA SER A 100 -4.36 -13.34 5.28
C SER A 100 -3.29 -13.95 6.17
N THR A 101 -2.90 -15.20 5.87
CA THR A 101 -1.83 -15.91 6.56
C THR A 101 -0.46 -15.26 6.36
N ASP A 102 -0.21 -14.65 5.19
CA ASP A 102 1.06 -13.98 4.88
C ASP A 102 1.31 -12.79 5.80
N VAL A 103 0.23 -12.17 6.29
CA VAL A 103 0.24 -11.01 7.19
C VAL A 103 0.57 -11.39 8.63
N LYS A 104 0.33 -12.65 9.04
CA LYS A 104 0.65 -13.12 10.40
C LYS A 104 2.13 -12.93 10.76
N THR A 105 3.00 -12.86 9.75
CA THR A 105 4.44 -12.62 9.92
C THR A 105 4.80 -11.16 10.22
N ILE A 106 3.90 -10.21 9.92
CA ILE A 106 4.13 -8.76 10.03
C ILE A 106 3.14 -8.05 10.97
N SER A 107 2.09 -8.74 11.42
CA SER A 107 1.10 -8.22 12.37
C SER A 107 0.67 -9.30 13.36
N THR A 108 0.94 -9.06 14.64
CA THR A 108 0.57 -9.95 15.76
C THR A 108 -0.49 -9.35 16.69
N ASP A 109 -0.92 -8.11 16.44
CA ASP A 109 -1.94 -7.40 17.23
C ASP A 109 -3.21 -7.11 16.41
N ASN A 110 -4.29 -6.70 17.08
CA ASN A 110 -5.59 -6.40 16.44
C ASN A 110 -5.75 -4.95 15.96
N ARG A 111 -4.67 -4.16 15.91
CA ARG A 111 -4.68 -2.73 15.59
C ARG A 111 -4.58 -2.42 14.10
N TRP A 112 -4.58 -3.46 13.26
CA TRP A 112 -4.68 -3.34 11.81
C TRP A 112 -6.00 -3.93 11.32
N LYS A 113 -6.97 -3.05 11.09
CA LYS A 113 -8.32 -3.42 10.63
C LYS A 113 -8.43 -3.27 9.13
N THR A 114 -9.19 -4.16 8.49
CA THR A 114 -9.43 -4.10 7.04
C THR A 114 -10.88 -4.32 6.67
N PHE A 115 -11.34 -3.60 5.66
CA PHE A 115 -12.67 -3.75 5.07
C PHE A 115 -12.53 -3.95 3.56
N PHE A 116 -12.60 -5.20 3.12
CA PHE A 116 -12.40 -5.58 1.72
C PHE A 116 -13.66 -5.41 0.89
N LEU A 117 -13.55 -4.74 -0.26
CA LEU A 117 -14.56 -4.79 -1.33
C LEU A 117 -14.22 -5.89 -2.34
N LEU A 118 -12.92 -6.06 -2.62
CA LEU A 118 -12.36 -7.04 -3.53
C LEU A 118 -11.04 -7.55 -2.96
N GLY A 119 -10.84 -8.87 -2.89
CA GLY A 119 -9.58 -9.48 -2.52
C GLY A 119 -9.19 -10.56 -3.53
N PHE A 120 -8.12 -10.35 -4.28
CA PHE A 120 -7.63 -11.28 -5.30
C PHE A 120 -8.73 -11.80 -6.25
N GLY A 121 -9.58 -10.90 -6.74
CA GLY A 121 -10.69 -11.25 -7.63
C GLY A 121 -11.99 -11.69 -6.93
N VAL A 122 -11.95 -11.98 -5.63
CA VAL A 122 -13.15 -12.35 -4.85
C VAL A 122 -13.82 -11.08 -4.32
N LYS A 123 -15.08 -10.87 -4.71
CA LYS A 123 -15.89 -9.71 -4.29
C LYS A 123 -16.62 -9.97 -2.98
N SER A 124 -16.71 -8.94 -2.14
CA SER A 124 -17.62 -8.93 -1.01
C SER A 124 -18.87 -8.13 -1.38
N GLU A 125 -19.91 -8.82 -1.85
CA GLU A 125 -21.17 -8.19 -2.29
C GLU A 125 -21.82 -7.34 -1.17
N GLN A 126 -21.72 -7.78 0.08
CA GLN A 126 -22.22 -7.03 1.22
C GLN A 126 -21.46 -5.71 1.41
N ASN A 127 -20.13 -5.73 1.31
CA ASN A 127 -19.29 -4.55 1.50
C ASN A 127 -19.42 -3.58 0.32
N ILE A 128 -19.60 -4.10 -0.89
CA ILE A 128 -19.92 -3.30 -2.09
C ILE A 128 -21.26 -2.58 -1.91
N LYS A 129 -22.30 -3.26 -1.40
CA LYS A 129 -23.59 -2.63 -1.10
C LYS A 129 -23.49 -1.54 -0.03
N ALA A 130 -22.58 -1.69 0.93
CA ALA A 130 -22.33 -0.69 1.97
C ALA A 130 -21.54 0.53 1.45
N CYS A 131 -20.70 0.33 0.43
CA CYS A 131 -19.82 1.35 -0.15
C CYS A 131 -19.95 1.43 -1.68
N PRO A 132 -21.15 1.73 -2.22
CA PRO A 132 -21.40 1.71 -3.66
C PRO A 132 -20.58 2.75 -4.44
N GLU A 133 -20.32 3.95 -3.87
CA GLU A 133 -19.52 4.96 -4.55
C GLU A 133 -18.04 4.56 -4.57
N THR A 134 -17.51 4.04 -3.47
CA THR A 134 -16.15 3.50 -3.42
C THR A 134 -15.99 2.41 -4.46
N TRP A 135 -16.95 1.49 -4.57
CA TRP A 135 -16.93 0.44 -5.59
C TRP A 135 -16.93 1.03 -7.01
N ARG A 136 -17.83 1.97 -7.32
CA ARG A 136 -17.89 2.63 -8.63
C ARG A 136 -16.55 3.30 -8.98
N ILE A 137 -15.91 3.96 -8.02
CA ILE A 137 -14.66 4.70 -8.23
C ILE A 137 -13.49 3.73 -8.45
N VAL A 138 -13.29 2.73 -7.59
CA VAL A 138 -12.15 1.80 -7.74
C VAL A 138 -12.23 0.96 -9.02
N ASN A 139 -13.43 0.72 -9.57
CA ASN A 139 -13.58 0.03 -10.85
C ASN A 139 -13.04 0.80 -12.06
N LYS A 140 -12.68 2.08 -11.90
CA LYS A 140 -11.94 2.83 -12.93
C LYS A 140 -10.47 2.42 -13.02
N ILE A 141 -9.94 1.70 -12.02
CA ILE A 141 -8.54 1.29 -11.96
C ILE A 141 -8.32 0.09 -12.89
N PRO A 142 -7.47 0.21 -13.93
CA PRO A 142 -7.19 -0.89 -14.84
C PRO A 142 -6.55 -2.07 -14.12
N GLY A 143 -7.11 -3.27 -14.30
CA GLY A 143 -6.54 -4.51 -13.74
C GLY A 143 -6.64 -4.61 -12.22
N LEU A 144 -7.62 -3.93 -11.59
CA LEU A 144 -7.84 -3.99 -10.15
C LEU A 144 -8.02 -5.44 -9.66
N THR A 145 -7.13 -5.88 -8.78
CA THR A 145 -7.19 -7.22 -8.16
C THR A 145 -7.66 -7.20 -6.71
N THR A 146 -7.38 -6.12 -5.99
CA THR A 146 -7.70 -5.95 -4.56
C THR A 146 -8.05 -4.50 -4.27
N ALA A 147 -9.13 -4.28 -3.52
CA ALA A 147 -9.57 -2.98 -3.01
C ALA A 147 -10.11 -3.14 -1.59
N MET A 148 -9.58 -2.36 -0.65
CA MET A 148 -9.98 -2.38 0.75
C MET A 148 -9.74 -1.03 1.43
N PHE A 149 -10.48 -0.75 2.49
CA PHE A 149 -10.03 0.20 3.50
C PHE A 149 -9.03 -0.48 4.43
N SER A 150 -7.91 0.19 4.69
CA SER A 150 -6.87 -0.25 5.63
C SER A 150 -6.74 0.77 6.74
N ILE A 151 -7.00 0.35 7.97
CA ILE A 151 -7.09 1.24 9.13
C ILE A 151 -6.03 0.79 10.14
N PHE A 152 -5.13 1.71 10.46
CA PHE A 152 -4.16 1.54 11.54
C PHE A 152 -4.63 2.30 12.78
N GLU A 153 -4.78 1.58 13.89
CA GLU A 153 -5.07 2.19 15.17
C GLU A 153 -3.78 2.78 15.80
N PRO A 154 -3.92 3.75 16.73
CA PRO A 154 -2.78 4.37 17.38
C PRO A 154 -1.78 3.36 17.97
N GLY A 155 -0.50 3.62 17.76
CA GLY A 155 0.59 2.77 18.24
C GLY A 155 0.81 1.48 17.44
N LYS A 156 0.13 1.27 16.30
CA LYS A 156 0.47 0.18 15.39
C LYS A 156 1.85 0.44 14.76
N HIS A 157 2.76 -0.50 14.92
CA HIS A 157 4.02 -0.54 14.20
C HIS A 157 4.01 -1.69 13.18
N LEU A 158 4.40 -1.39 11.95
CA LEU A 158 4.54 -2.39 10.90
C LEU A 158 6.04 -2.57 10.62
N PRO A 159 6.62 -3.75 10.89
CA PRO A 159 8.04 -3.97 10.65
C PRO A 159 8.37 -3.90 9.15
N PRO A 160 9.64 -3.65 8.78
CA PRO A 160 10.09 -3.75 7.40
C PRO A 160 9.70 -5.11 6.81
N HIS A 161 9.01 -5.09 5.68
CA HIS A 161 8.49 -6.28 5.03
C HIS A 161 8.47 -6.13 3.51
N ARG A 162 8.33 -7.26 2.82
CA ARG A 162 8.18 -7.33 1.37
C ARG A 162 6.96 -8.18 1.04
N GLY A 163 6.16 -7.72 0.07
CA GLY A 163 5.05 -8.52 -0.45
C GLY A 163 5.53 -9.84 -1.09
N PRO A 164 4.65 -10.84 -1.19
CA PRO A 164 5.00 -12.17 -1.70
C PRO A 164 5.22 -12.21 -3.23
N TYR A 165 4.86 -11.14 -3.96
CA TYR A 165 4.89 -11.10 -5.42
C TYR A 165 5.07 -9.67 -5.95
N ASN A 166 5.81 -9.50 -7.04
CA ASN A 166 6.14 -8.21 -7.65
C ASN A 166 5.31 -7.85 -8.91
N GLY A 167 4.30 -8.67 -9.27
CA GLY A 167 3.47 -8.42 -10.44
C GLY A 167 2.22 -7.57 -10.18
N VAL A 168 2.12 -6.95 -9.00
CA VAL A 168 1.03 -6.04 -8.63
C VAL A 168 1.58 -4.74 -8.07
N LEU A 169 0.99 -3.63 -8.46
CA LEU A 169 1.25 -2.32 -7.87
C LEU A 169 0.22 -2.02 -6.79
N ARG A 170 0.62 -1.27 -5.77
CA ARG A 170 -0.27 -0.86 -4.68
C ARG A 170 -0.40 0.66 -4.68
N LEU A 171 -1.62 1.14 -4.89
CA LEU A 171 -2.01 2.53 -4.71
C LEU A 171 -2.51 2.73 -3.28
N HIS A 172 -2.07 3.80 -2.60
CA HIS A 172 -2.60 4.19 -1.29
C HIS A 172 -3.22 5.58 -1.37
N LEU A 173 -4.54 5.67 -1.30
CA LEU A 173 -5.23 6.96 -1.17
C LEU A 173 -5.37 7.32 0.31
N GLY A 174 -4.67 8.37 0.77
CA GLY A 174 -4.80 8.84 2.15
C GLY A 174 -6.16 9.48 2.42
N LEU A 175 -6.99 8.89 3.29
CA LEU A 175 -8.34 9.39 3.60
C LEU A 175 -8.41 10.13 4.94
N ILE A 176 -7.85 9.55 5.99
CA ILE A 176 -7.55 10.22 7.27
C ILE A 176 -6.07 10.00 7.51
N VAL A 177 -5.30 11.08 7.51
CA VAL A 177 -3.87 11.04 7.79
C VAL A 177 -3.61 11.95 9.00
N PRO A 178 -3.20 11.40 10.15
CA PRO A 178 -2.86 12.22 11.31
C PRO A 178 -1.60 13.05 11.03
N GLU A 179 -1.48 14.19 11.70
CA GLU A 179 -0.35 15.12 11.51
C GLU A 179 1.01 14.51 11.93
N PRO A 180 2.13 14.99 11.34
CA PRO A 180 3.51 14.71 11.75
C PRO A 180 3.79 14.87 13.23
N ASN A 181 3.96 13.75 13.92
CA ASN A 181 4.69 13.68 15.18
C ASN A 181 6.07 13.08 14.90
N ASP A 182 7.10 13.54 15.62
CA ASP A 182 8.51 13.25 15.34
C ASP A 182 8.86 11.75 15.24
N HIS A 183 8.02 10.86 15.77
CA HIS A 183 8.21 9.41 15.77
C HIS A 183 7.88 8.68 14.45
N TRP A 184 7.17 9.30 13.49
CA TRP A 184 6.69 8.57 12.31
C TRP A 184 7.34 8.94 10.97
N ARG A 185 8.19 9.99 10.94
CA ARG A 185 8.72 10.60 9.72
C ARG A 185 9.42 9.65 8.73
N SER A 186 9.88 8.48 9.17
CA SER A 186 10.61 7.51 8.35
C SER A 186 9.75 6.54 7.54
N ALA A 187 8.44 6.41 7.81
CA ALA A 187 7.58 5.44 7.14
C ALA A 187 6.64 6.03 6.07
N TRP A 188 6.44 7.36 6.07
CA TRP A 188 5.47 8.07 5.21
C TRP A 188 6.09 9.32 4.56
N THR A 189 7.37 9.25 4.18
CA THR A 189 8.03 10.34 3.43
C THR A 189 7.70 10.22 1.93
N ALA A 190 6.43 10.43 1.60
CA ALA A 190 5.99 10.81 0.27
C ALA A 190 4.93 11.91 0.41
N ARG A 191 5.41 13.16 0.58
CA ARG A 191 4.66 14.40 0.33
C ARG A 191 3.34 14.59 1.12
N SER A 192 3.42 14.65 2.45
CA SER A 192 2.38 15.25 3.29
C SER A 192 2.89 16.54 3.96
N ALA A 193 2.77 17.66 3.24
CA ALA A 193 2.64 18.96 3.87
C ALA A 193 1.21 19.44 3.59
N THR A 194 0.57 19.92 4.65
CA THR A 194 -0.81 20.42 4.77
C THR A 194 -1.91 19.36 4.86
N GLY A 195 -2.54 19.29 6.04
CA GLY A 195 -3.81 18.62 6.27
C GLY A 195 -4.88 19.02 5.23
N THR A 196 -5.87 18.12 5.09
CA THR A 196 -7.07 18.25 4.24
C THR A 196 -6.96 17.83 2.76
N LYS A 197 -5.84 17.30 2.26
CA LYS A 197 -5.79 16.75 0.88
C LYS A 197 -5.37 15.28 0.84
N ALA A 198 -6.29 14.42 0.38
CA ALA A 198 -5.97 13.05 0.00
C ALA A 198 -4.96 13.08 -1.15
N ARG A 199 -3.89 12.31 -1.03
CA ARG A 199 -2.95 12.05 -2.12
C ARG A 199 -2.75 10.55 -2.25
N CYS A 200 -2.54 10.14 -3.50
CA CYS A 200 -2.15 8.80 -3.90
C CYS A 200 -0.63 8.59 -3.78
#